data_AF-A0A2V5RRF9-F1
#
_entry.id   AF-A0A2V5RRF9-F1
#
_cell.length_a   1.000
_cell.length_b   1.000
_cell.length_c   1.000
_cell.angle_alpha   90.00
_cell.angle_beta   90.00
_cell.angle_gamma   90.00
#
_symmetry.space_group_name_H-M   'P 1'
#
loop_
_entity.id
_entity.type
_entity.pdbx_description
1 polymer ?
#
loop_
_entity_poly.entity_id
_entity_poly.type
_entity_poly.pdbx_seq_one_letter_code
_entity_poly.pdbx_strand_id
1 'polypeptide(L)'
;MKKRIAPSTRAHLLRGAFYLLVLLAGTLMMPSFRPEAKAKAANSAVAGLTFAERLAYQRAIEEVYWRHRIWPRKGGENAEPKPSLDAVMSRAQLETKVEDYLRNSQALDDYWQRPIITEQLQAEMDRMARDTKQPDVLRELFSALGNDPFVIAECLARPLLAERLTADFRGQNSTNPFGSAWVTEEPGTSVATSSKDAVYTLPEIPEDIPPCTDDTWTATNLTNAPVARYYHTAVWTGNEMIVWGGYNGSDLDSGGRYTPSTDAWTATSMINVPTARDSHTAVWTGSEMIVFGGFNGSTALNTGG
;
A
#
# COMPACT_ATOMS: atom_id res chain seq x y z
N MET A 1 13.64 46.99 -59.57
CA MET A 1 14.55 46.00 -60.23
C MET A 1 13.74 44.70 -60.40
N LYS A 2 13.61 43.99 -61.54
CA LYS A 2 14.54 43.55 -62.63
C LYS A 2 15.72 42.74 -62.07
N LYS A 3 16.00 41.47 -62.43
CA LYS A 3 15.50 40.53 -63.48
C LYS A 3 15.26 39.15 -62.79
N ARG A 4 14.37 38.22 -63.19
CA ARG A 4 14.20 37.42 -64.44
C ARG A 4 15.47 36.71 -64.96
N ILE A 5 15.40 35.39 -65.12
CA ILE A 5 15.81 34.61 -66.33
C ILE A 5 15.26 33.17 -66.25
N ALA A 6 14.83 32.66 -67.41
CA ALA A 6 14.48 31.28 -67.82
C ALA A 6 14.75 31.23 -69.37
N PRO A 7 14.71 30.10 -70.13
CA PRO A 7 13.96 28.84 -70.00
C PRO A 7 14.89 27.66 -69.62
N SER A 8 15.00 26.43 -70.20
CA SER A 8 14.46 25.73 -71.40
C SER A 8 14.87 24.23 -71.38
N THR A 9 14.37 23.28 -72.19
CA THR A 9 13.13 23.05 -72.96
C THR A 9 13.24 21.65 -73.63
N ARG A 10 12.25 20.75 -73.49
CA ARG A 10 11.98 19.50 -74.27
C ARG A 10 13.07 18.42 -74.44
N ALA A 11 12.70 17.16 -74.17
CA ALA A 11 12.61 16.10 -75.20
C ALA A 11 11.74 14.91 -74.70
N HIS A 12 11.07 14.20 -75.62
CA HIS A 12 10.43 12.89 -75.39
C HIS A 12 10.94 11.89 -76.43
N LEU A 13 11.21 10.65 -76.02
CA LEU A 13 11.11 9.37 -76.77
C LEU A 13 11.26 8.25 -75.71
N LEU A 14 10.35 7.27 -75.49
CA LEU A 14 9.70 6.24 -76.33
C LEU A 14 10.50 4.94 -76.49
N ARG A 15 9.89 3.83 -76.03
CA ARG A 15 10.24 2.40 -76.23
C ARG A 15 11.51 1.91 -75.48
N GLY A 16 11.61 0.65 -75.04
CA GLY A 16 10.58 -0.40 -74.92
C GLY A 16 11.14 -1.84 -74.94
N ALA A 17 10.39 -2.77 -74.32
CA ALA A 17 10.44 -4.24 -74.44
C ALA A 17 11.68 -5.05 -73.91
N PHE A 18 11.37 -6.09 -73.12
CA PHE A 18 11.92 -7.47 -73.11
C PHE A 18 13.44 -7.71 -73.34
N TYR A 19 14.16 -8.44 -72.47
CA TYR A 19 14.08 -9.92 -72.36
C TYR A 19 14.73 -10.50 -71.07
N LEU A 20 14.63 -11.83 -70.88
CA LEU A 20 15.42 -12.68 -69.96
C LEU A 20 16.95 -12.61 -70.31
N LEU A 21 17.93 -13.04 -69.50
CA LEU A 21 18.01 -14.27 -68.71
C LEU A 21 19.12 -14.28 -67.62
N VAL A 22 18.91 -15.14 -66.61
CA VAL A 22 19.73 -15.54 -65.43
C VAL A 22 21.27 -15.44 -65.50
N LEU A 23 21.88 -14.97 -64.39
CA LEU A 23 23.06 -15.59 -63.74
C LEU A 23 23.04 -15.34 -62.21
N LEU A 24 23.68 -16.22 -61.42
CA LEU A 24 23.62 -16.21 -59.93
C LEU A 24 24.75 -15.40 -59.29
N ALA A 25 24.47 -14.74 -58.16
CA ALA A 25 25.08 -15.04 -56.84
C ALA A 25 24.68 -14.03 -55.73
N GLY A 26 24.65 -14.49 -54.46
CA GLY A 26 25.05 -13.65 -53.32
C GLY A 26 23.98 -12.99 -52.42
N THR A 27 23.73 -13.65 -51.28
CA THR A 27 23.57 -13.06 -49.92
C THR A 27 22.42 -12.10 -49.51
N LEU A 28 21.89 -12.39 -48.32
CA LEU A 28 21.15 -11.55 -47.36
C LEU A 28 19.86 -10.83 -47.83
N MET A 29 18.75 -11.55 -47.75
CA MET A 29 17.45 -10.96 -47.40
C MET A 29 17.43 -10.58 -45.92
N MET A 30 17.05 -9.34 -45.59
CA MET A 30 16.63 -8.98 -44.24
C MET A 30 15.18 -9.43 -44.01
N PRO A 31 14.86 -10.21 -42.97
CA PRO A 31 13.47 -10.53 -42.63
C PRO A 31 12.78 -9.29 -42.04
N SER A 32 11.70 -8.84 -42.68
CA SER A 32 10.89 -7.74 -42.17
C SER A 32 10.08 -8.18 -40.94
N PHE A 33 10.30 -7.50 -39.81
CA PHE A 33 9.58 -7.77 -38.57
C PHE A 33 8.09 -7.42 -38.71
N ARG A 34 7.27 -8.44 -38.98
CA ARG A 34 5.83 -8.39 -38.70
C ARG A 34 5.64 -8.64 -37.21
N PRO A 35 4.82 -7.84 -36.49
CA PRO A 35 4.35 -8.24 -35.17
C PRO A 35 3.32 -9.35 -35.36
N GLU A 36 3.76 -10.61 -35.34
CA GLU A 36 2.85 -11.72 -35.11
C GLU A 36 2.23 -11.55 -33.72
N ALA A 37 0.91 -11.35 -33.70
CA ALA A 37 0.13 -11.36 -32.47
C ALA A 37 0.11 -12.79 -31.90
N LYS A 38 1.19 -13.17 -31.21
CA LYS A 38 1.20 -14.32 -30.32
C LYS A 38 0.12 -14.09 -29.28
N ALA A 39 -1.04 -14.72 -29.47
CA ALA A 39 -2.00 -14.92 -28.41
C ALA A 39 -1.23 -15.56 -27.24
N LYS A 40 -1.02 -14.77 -26.18
CA LYS A 40 -0.31 -15.21 -24.99
C LYS A 40 -1.16 -16.33 -24.38
N ALA A 41 -0.78 -17.57 -24.64
CA ALA A 41 -1.49 -18.74 -24.15
C ALA A 41 -1.72 -18.54 -22.66
N ALA A 42 -2.96 -18.70 -22.22
CA ALA A 42 -3.30 -18.53 -20.81
C ALA A 42 -2.55 -19.62 -20.04
N ASN A 43 -1.47 -19.23 -19.35
CA ASN A 43 -0.88 -20.08 -18.33
C ASN A 43 -2.00 -20.48 -17.39
N SER A 44 -2.13 -21.78 -17.12
CA SER A 44 -3.04 -22.30 -16.10
C SER A 44 -2.68 -21.66 -14.77
N ALA A 45 -3.44 -20.64 -14.37
CA ALA A 45 -3.04 -19.75 -13.30
C ALA A 45 -3.05 -20.49 -11.96
N VAL A 46 -1.95 -20.31 -11.22
CA VAL A 46 -1.85 -20.65 -9.81
C VAL A 46 -2.93 -19.85 -9.07
N ALA A 47 -3.98 -20.53 -8.60
CA ALA A 47 -5.25 -19.89 -8.26
C ALA A 47 -5.26 -19.33 -6.82
N GLY A 48 -4.66 -18.15 -6.63
CA GLY A 48 -4.76 -17.38 -5.39
C GLY A 48 -6.15 -16.78 -5.13
N LEU A 49 -6.25 -15.85 -4.16
CA LEU A 49 -7.49 -15.09 -3.94
C LEU A 49 -7.74 -14.06 -5.04
N THR A 50 -8.94 -14.08 -5.62
CA THR A 50 -9.45 -13.04 -6.52
C THR A 50 -9.62 -11.70 -5.79
N PHE A 51 -9.65 -10.61 -6.56
CA PHE A 51 -9.93 -9.28 -6.03
C PHE A 51 -11.28 -9.19 -5.28
N ALA A 52 -12.30 -9.93 -5.74
CA ALA A 52 -13.61 -9.96 -5.09
C ALA A 52 -13.60 -10.68 -3.73
N GLU A 53 -12.87 -11.82 -3.61
CA GLU A 53 -12.62 -12.47 -2.32
C GLU A 53 -11.87 -11.52 -1.38
N ARG A 54 -10.77 -10.90 -1.87
CA ARG A 54 -9.96 -9.94 -1.09
C ARG A 54 -10.76 -8.75 -0.60
N LEU A 55 -11.66 -8.21 -1.41
CA LEU A 55 -12.55 -7.10 -1.03
C LEU A 55 -13.53 -7.50 0.07
N ALA A 56 -14.07 -8.73 0.02
CA ALA A 56 -14.94 -9.25 1.07
C ALA A 56 -14.18 -9.45 2.40
N TYR A 57 -12.96 -9.99 2.35
CA TYR A 57 -12.11 -10.14 3.54
C TYR A 57 -11.62 -8.79 4.09
N GLN A 58 -11.27 -7.82 3.24
CA GLN A 58 -10.95 -6.46 3.69
C GLN A 58 -12.15 -5.86 4.42
N ARG A 59 -13.37 -5.95 3.86
CA ARG A 59 -14.59 -5.48 4.54
C ARG A 59 -14.76 -6.16 5.91
N ALA A 60 -14.52 -7.46 6.02
CA ALA A 60 -14.66 -8.19 7.28
C ALA A 60 -13.64 -7.70 8.35
N ILE A 61 -12.38 -7.49 7.95
CA ILE A 61 -11.33 -6.90 8.79
C ILE A 61 -11.72 -5.49 9.27
N GLU A 62 -12.18 -4.64 8.36
CA GLU A 62 -12.59 -3.26 8.66
C GLU A 62 -13.86 -3.22 9.52
N GLU A 63 -14.76 -4.20 9.45
CA GLU A 63 -15.93 -4.30 10.33
C GLU A 63 -15.53 -4.70 11.77
N VAL A 64 -14.54 -5.57 11.95
CA VAL A 64 -13.96 -5.85 13.29
C VAL A 64 -13.32 -4.58 13.87
N TYR A 65 -12.44 -3.93 13.09
CA TYR A 65 -11.81 -2.69 13.53
C TYR A 65 -12.82 -1.57 13.78
N TRP A 66 -13.83 -1.43 12.93
CA TRP A 66 -14.88 -0.43 13.09
C TRP A 66 -15.66 -0.67 14.38
N ARG A 67 -16.04 -1.90 14.72
CA ARG A 67 -16.73 -2.20 16.00
C ARG A 67 -15.94 -1.71 17.22
N HIS A 68 -14.62 -1.92 17.25
CA HIS A 68 -13.73 -1.49 18.35
C HIS A 68 -13.38 0.00 18.37
N ARG A 69 -13.51 0.73 17.26
CA ARG A 69 -13.24 2.18 17.19
C ARG A 69 -14.11 2.99 18.17
N ILE A 70 -13.54 4.01 18.82
CA ILE A 70 -14.26 4.86 19.77
C ILE A 70 -15.39 5.61 19.05
N TRP A 71 -16.56 5.60 19.66
CA TRP A 71 -17.71 6.42 19.26
C TRP A 71 -18.27 7.15 20.50
N PRO A 72 -18.73 8.41 20.38
CA PRO A 72 -19.37 9.12 21.49
C PRO A 72 -20.52 8.35 22.12
N ARG A 73 -20.64 8.39 23.45
CA ARG A 73 -21.72 7.71 24.15
C ARG A 73 -23.04 8.46 23.96
N LYS A 74 -24.12 7.71 23.70
CA LYS A 74 -25.48 8.22 23.57
C LYS A 74 -25.87 9.06 24.79
N GLY A 75 -26.10 10.36 24.59
CA GLY A 75 -26.33 11.35 25.64
C GLY A 75 -25.17 12.34 25.87
N GLY A 76 -24.05 12.19 25.14
CA GLY A 76 -23.01 13.20 24.99
C GLY A 76 -23.21 14.10 23.75
N GLU A 77 -22.14 14.75 23.31
CA GLU A 77 -22.13 15.76 22.24
C GLU A 77 -22.62 15.25 20.87
N ASN A 78 -22.52 13.94 20.62
CA ASN A 78 -23.23 13.26 19.53
C ASN A 78 -24.26 12.28 20.12
N ALA A 79 -25.53 12.51 19.84
CA ALA A 79 -26.65 11.67 20.32
C ALA A 79 -26.96 10.47 19.39
N GLU A 80 -26.43 10.49 18.17
CA GLU A 80 -26.66 9.47 17.15
C GLU A 80 -26.03 8.11 17.51
N PRO A 81 -26.66 6.98 17.15
CA PRO A 81 -26.05 5.66 17.27
C PRO A 81 -24.81 5.56 16.38
N LYS A 82 -23.89 4.67 16.73
CA LYS A 82 -22.71 4.38 15.90
C LYS A 82 -23.18 3.89 14.51
N PRO A 83 -22.79 4.55 13.40
CA PRO A 83 -23.19 4.14 12.06
C PRO A 83 -22.59 2.79 11.66
N SER A 84 -23.13 2.17 10.60
CA SER A 84 -22.53 0.97 9.99
C SER A 84 -21.24 1.33 9.24
N LEU A 85 -20.39 0.32 8.99
CA LEU A 85 -19.18 0.50 8.18
C LEU A 85 -19.49 1.15 6.81
N ASP A 86 -20.54 0.71 6.12
CA ASP A 86 -20.97 1.25 4.81
C ASP A 86 -21.24 2.77 4.80
N ALA A 87 -21.59 3.35 5.96
CA ALA A 87 -21.89 4.78 6.09
C ALA A 87 -20.66 5.64 6.43
N VAL A 88 -19.52 5.02 6.79
CA VAL A 88 -18.26 5.72 7.11
C VAL A 88 -17.09 5.31 6.21
N MET A 89 -17.22 4.18 5.48
CA MET A 89 -16.23 3.70 4.53
C MET A 89 -16.95 3.16 3.28
N SER A 90 -16.79 3.88 2.17
CA SER A 90 -17.36 3.46 0.90
C SER A 90 -16.67 2.21 0.34
N ARG A 91 -17.39 1.48 -0.51
CA ARG A 91 -16.82 0.35 -1.28
C ARG A 91 -15.56 0.75 -2.05
N ALA A 92 -15.54 1.95 -2.65
CA ALA A 92 -14.38 2.44 -3.39
C ALA A 92 -13.13 2.57 -2.49
N GLN A 93 -13.27 3.03 -1.25
CA GLN A 93 -12.15 3.10 -0.30
C GLN A 93 -11.65 1.71 0.12
N LEU A 94 -12.54 0.72 0.21
CA LEU A 94 -12.15 -0.68 0.43
C LEU A 94 -11.42 -1.26 -0.79
N GLU A 95 -11.86 -0.92 -2.00
CA GLU A 95 -11.21 -1.32 -3.26
C GLU A 95 -9.81 -0.69 -3.37
N THR A 96 -9.66 0.61 -3.11
CA THR A 96 -8.34 1.28 -3.04
C THR A 96 -7.42 0.64 -2.00
N LYS A 97 -7.92 0.31 -0.79
CA LYS A 97 -7.10 -0.40 0.23
C LYS A 97 -6.56 -1.73 -0.28
N VAL A 98 -7.37 -2.50 -1.02
CA VAL A 98 -6.94 -3.78 -1.61
C VAL A 98 -5.94 -3.55 -2.75
N GLU A 99 -6.19 -2.58 -3.62
CA GLU A 99 -5.26 -2.20 -4.70
C GLU A 99 -3.89 -1.77 -4.16
N ASP A 100 -3.85 -0.93 -3.13
CA ASP A 100 -2.60 -0.38 -2.59
C ASP A 100 -1.71 -1.44 -1.93
N TYR A 101 -2.26 -2.37 -1.14
CA TYR A 101 -1.43 -3.44 -0.57
C TYR A 101 -0.98 -4.45 -1.62
N LEU A 102 -1.81 -4.73 -2.64
CA LEU A 102 -1.42 -5.58 -3.76
C LEU A 102 -0.32 -4.91 -4.61
N ARG A 103 -0.42 -3.61 -4.85
CA ARG A 103 0.60 -2.78 -5.53
C ARG A 103 1.93 -2.78 -4.76
N ASN A 104 1.90 -2.62 -3.44
CA ASN A 104 3.08 -2.76 -2.58
C ASN A 104 3.69 -4.18 -2.65
N SER A 105 2.85 -5.23 -2.57
CA SER A 105 3.32 -6.62 -2.65
C SER A 105 3.92 -6.97 -4.02
N GLN A 106 3.43 -6.36 -5.12
CA GLN A 106 3.98 -6.54 -6.46
C GLN A 106 5.30 -5.77 -6.65
N ALA A 107 5.36 -4.53 -6.17
CA ALA A 107 6.54 -3.68 -6.27
C ALA A 107 7.80 -4.31 -5.63
N LEU A 108 7.62 -5.06 -4.54
CA LEU A 108 8.69 -5.83 -3.88
C LEU A 108 9.33 -6.90 -4.78
N ASP A 109 8.56 -7.50 -5.68
CA ASP A 109 9.10 -8.39 -6.71
C ASP A 109 9.70 -7.57 -7.87
N ASP A 110 8.89 -6.75 -8.53
CA ASP A 110 9.26 -6.06 -9.78
C ASP A 110 10.51 -5.18 -9.66
N TYR A 111 10.61 -4.34 -8.62
CA TYR A 111 11.67 -3.34 -8.49
C TYR A 111 12.81 -3.77 -7.56
N TRP A 112 12.52 -4.59 -6.55
CA TRP A 112 13.48 -4.99 -5.52
C TRP A 112 13.91 -6.45 -5.59
N GLN A 113 13.27 -7.26 -6.45
CA GLN A 113 13.55 -8.69 -6.66
C GLN A 113 13.53 -9.49 -5.34
N ARG A 114 12.58 -9.13 -4.47
CA ARG A 114 12.35 -9.69 -3.13
C ARG A 114 10.85 -9.93 -2.92
N PRO A 115 10.22 -10.83 -3.69
CA PRO A 115 8.83 -11.22 -3.48
C PRO A 115 8.64 -11.74 -2.06
N ILE A 116 7.46 -11.48 -1.50
CA ILE A 116 7.06 -12.03 -0.19
C ILE A 116 6.82 -13.54 -0.32
N ILE A 117 7.61 -14.32 0.40
CA ILE A 117 7.54 -15.79 0.43
C ILE A 117 6.68 -16.32 1.59
N THR A 118 6.19 -17.56 1.44
CA THR A 118 5.34 -18.28 2.40
C THR A 118 5.90 -18.25 3.83
N GLU A 119 7.21 -18.46 3.97
CA GLU A 119 7.91 -18.52 5.26
C GLU A 119 7.89 -17.17 6.00
N GLN A 120 7.93 -16.05 5.26
CA GLN A 120 7.83 -14.71 5.84
C GLN A 120 6.39 -14.40 6.29
N LEU A 121 5.39 -14.94 5.60
CA LEU A 121 3.98 -14.77 5.96
C LEU A 121 3.61 -15.60 7.19
N GLN A 122 4.06 -16.86 7.26
CA GLN A 122 3.92 -17.66 8.49
C GLN A 122 4.61 -16.97 9.66
N ALA A 123 5.87 -16.53 9.49
CA ALA A 123 6.59 -15.83 10.56
C ALA A 123 5.92 -14.53 11.01
N GLU A 124 5.23 -13.81 10.12
CA GLU A 124 4.44 -12.63 10.49
C GLU A 124 3.13 -12.98 11.21
N MET A 125 2.46 -14.07 10.82
CA MET A 125 1.29 -14.59 11.55
C MET A 125 1.67 -15.06 12.96
N ASP A 126 2.76 -15.81 13.09
CA ASP A 126 3.32 -16.27 14.38
C ASP A 126 3.76 -15.07 15.25
N ARG A 127 4.30 -14.01 14.62
CA ARG A 127 4.65 -12.76 15.31
C ARG A 127 3.40 -12.06 15.84
N MET A 128 2.36 -11.92 15.02
CA MET A 128 1.11 -11.29 15.42
C MET A 128 0.48 -12.02 16.63
N ALA A 129 0.38 -13.35 16.60
CA ALA A 129 -0.25 -14.11 17.69
C ALA A 129 0.55 -14.08 19.00
N ARG A 130 1.89 -14.07 18.92
CA ARG A 130 2.79 -14.03 20.08
C ARG A 130 2.91 -12.64 20.72
N ASP A 131 2.98 -11.60 19.88
CA ASP A 131 3.41 -10.27 20.32
C ASP A 131 2.23 -9.27 20.49
N THR A 132 1.01 -9.66 20.09
CA THR A 132 -0.20 -8.82 20.21
C THR A 132 -0.45 -8.28 21.62
N LYS A 133 -0.93 -7.04 21.70
CA LYS A 133 -1.39 -6.40 22.95
C LYS A 133 -2.92 -6.40 23.07
N GLN A 134 -3.64 -6.97 22.10
CA GLN A 134 -5.10 -7.13 22.08
C GLN A 134 -5.48 -8.51 21.50
N PRO A 135 -5.27 -9.61 22.27
CA PRO A 135 -5.48 -10.97 21.78
C PRO A 135 -6.92 -11.25 21.35
N ASP A 136 -7.91 -10.64 22.03
CA ASP A 136 -9.33 -10.81 21.67
C ASP A 136 -9.66 -10.17 20.32
N VAL A 137 -9.12 -8.97 20.04
CA VAL A 137 -9.29 -8.32 18.73
C VAL A 137 -8.62 -9.15 17.63
N LEU A 138 -7.47 -9.77 17.91
CA LEU A 138 -6.81 -10.66 16.96
C LEU A 138 -7.60 -11.97 16.73
N ARG A 139 -8.18 -12.57 17.79
CA ARG A 139 -9.11 -13.71 17.69
C ARG A 139 -10.34 -13.36 16.87
N GLU A 140 -10.92 -12.17 17.06
CA GLU A 140 -12.04 -11.69 16.24
C GLU A 140 -11.65 -11.47 14.77
N LEU A 141 -10.43 -10.98 14.48
CA LEU A 141 -9.92 -10.84 13.12
C LEU A 141 -9.72 -12.21 12.46
N PHE A 142 -9.11 -13.19 13.13
CA PHE A 142 -8.94 -14.54 12.61
C PHE A 142 -10.29 -15.20 12.34
N SER A 143 -11.24 -15.06 13.27
CA SER A 143 -12.61 -15.58 13.14
C SER A 143 -13.39 -14.92 11.98
N ALA A 144 -13.23 -13.60 11.77
CA ALA A 144 -13.80 -12.89 10.63
C ALA A 144 -13.21 -13.32 9.27
N LEU A 145 -12.00 -13.91 9.28
CA LEU A 145 -11.36 -14.57 8.13
C LEU A 145 -11.62 -16.09 8.10
N GLY A 146 -12.60 -16.59 8.87
CA GLY A 146 -12.99 -17.99 8.91
C GLY A 146 -12.01 -18.93 9.62
N ASN A 147 -10.99 -18.38 10.30
CA ASN A 147 -9.82 -19.09 10.82
C ASN A 147 -9.02 -19.87 9.75
N ASP A 148 -9.13 -19.48 8.47
CA ASP A 148 -8.37 -20.05 7.36
C ASP A 148 -6.94 -19.48 7.36
N PRO A 149 -5.88 -20.29 7.56
CA PRO A 149 -4.50 -19.82 7.60
C PRO A 149 -4.04 -19.15 6.31
N PHE A 150 -4.53 -19.59 5.15
CA PHE A 150 -4.19 -19.01 3.85
C PHE A 150 -4.85 -17.63 3.67
N VAL A 151 -6.09 -17.47 4.12
CA VAL A 151 -6.76 -16.16 4.11
C VAL A 151 -6.12 -15.19 5.10
N ILE A 152 -5.75 -15.65 6.30
CA ILE A 152 -5.03 -14.84 7.29
C ILE A 152 -3.65 -14.40 6.74
N ALA A 153 -2.90 -15.31 6.09
CA ALA A 153 -1.66 -14.97 5.41
C ALA A 153 -1.88 -13.91 4.32
N GLU A 154 -2.83 -14.12 3.41
CA GLU A 154 -3.00 -13.31 2.20
C GLU A 154 -3.74 -11.98 2.40
N CYS A 155 -4.61 -11.86 3.41
CA CYS A 155 -5.44 -10.68 3.65
C CYS A 155 -5.15 -9.92 4.95
N LEU A 156 -4.40 -10.50 5.90
CA LEU A 156 -4.04 -9.81 7.16
C LEU A 156 -2.53 -9.67 7.35
N ALA A 157 -1.74 -10.74 7.14
CA ALA A 157 -0.29 -10.67 7.28
C ALA A 157 0.41 -10.01 6.06
N ARG A 158 0.03 -10.37 4.83
CA ARG A 158 0.63 -9.83 3.59
C ARG A 158 0.54 -8.30 3.48
N PRO A 159 -0.60 -7.63 3.79
CA PRO A 159 -0.65 -6.17 3.74
C PRO A 159 0.36 -5.49 4.68
N LEU A 160 0.44 -5.93 5.93
CA LEU A 160 1.36 -5.40 6.94
C LEU A 160 2.83 -5.65 6.56
N LEU A 161 3.14 -6.86 6.09
CA LEU A 161 4.48 -7.24 5.64
C LEU A 161 4.90 -6.46 4.38
N ALA A 162 4.00 -6.28 3.42
CA ALA A 162 4.27 -5.55 2.18
C ALA A 162 4.51 -4.06 2.42
N GLU A 163 3.67 -3.43 3.24
CA GLU A 163 3.89 -2.04 3.66
C GLU A 163 5.21 -1.91 4.44
N ARG A 164 5.50 -2.85 5.35
CA ARG A 164 6.74 -2.86 6.13
C ARG A 164 7.99 -2.87 5.26
N LEU A 165 8.14 -3.89 4.42
CA LEU A 165 9.31 -4.06 3.56
C LEU A 165 9.45 -2.91 2.56
N THR A 166 8.33 -2.39 2.05
CA THR A 166 8.33 -1.24 1.14
C THR A 166 8.82 0.04 1.83
N ALA A 167 8.48 0.24 3.11
CA ALA A 167 9.01 1.35 3.90
C ALA A 167 10.53 1.20 4.17
N ASP A 168 10.98 0.00 4.55
CA ASP A 168 12.41 -0.29 4.77
C ASP A 168 13.26 0.06 3.53
N PHE A 169 12.85 -0.38 2.34
CA PHE A 169 13.61 -0.10 1.11
C PHE A 169 13.55 1.36 0.66
N ARG A 170 12.44 2.08 0.94
CA ARG A 170 12.36 3.54 0.75
C ARG A 170 13.31 4.30 1.68
N GLY A 171 13.52 3.81 2.92
CA GLY A 171 14.47 4.40 3.86
C GLY A 171 15.94 4.15 3.51
N GLN A 172 16.24 3.00 2.89
CA GLN A 172 17.62 2.61 2.55
C GLN A 172 18.13 3.24 1.23
N ASN A 173 17.27 3.47 0.24
CA ASN A 173 17.63 4.12 -1.02
C ASN A 173 17.31 5.63 -1.01
N SER A 174 18.28 6.46 -0.62
CA SER A 174 18.15 7.93 -0.64
C SER A 174 17.90 8.52 -2.04
N THR A 175 18.28 7.79 -3.10
CA THR A 175 17.79 8.04 -4.46
C THR A 175 16.42 7.39 -4.65
N ASN A 176 15.36 8.08 -4.20
CA ASN A 176 14.00 7.72 -4.60
C ASN A 176 13.86 7.87 -6.13
N PRO A 177 13.61 6.79 -6.91
CA PRO A 177 13.52 6.90 -8.37
C PRO A 177 12.20 7.53 -8.84
N PHE A 178 11.22 7.68 -7.94
CA PHE A 178 9.84 8.01 -8.26
C PHE A 178 9.27 9.03 -7.26
N GLY A 179 9.11 10.29 -7.70
CA GLY A 179 8.40 11.32 -6.94
C GLY A 179 6.89 11.04 -6.82
N SER A 180 6.07 12.09 -6.78
CA SER A 180 4.60 12.01 -6.72
C SER A 180 3.90 11.41 -7.95
N ALA A 181 4.65 10.76 -8.85
CA ALA A 181 4.18 10.21 -10.13
C ALA A 181 3.64 8.76 -10.07
N TRP A 182 3.70 8.08 -8.91
CA TRP A 182 3.22 6.69 -8.74
C TRP A 182 1.72 6.47 -9.04
N VAL A 183 0.94 7.54 -9.24
CA VAL A 183 -0.53 7.50 -9.35
C VAL A 183 -1.03 7.16 -10.76
N THR A 184 -0.17 7.14 -11.79
CA THR A 184 -0.60 7.14 -13.19
C THR A 184 -0.53 5.80 -13.95
N GLU A 185 -0.16 4.69 -13.31
CA GLU A 185 -0.23 3.36 -13.93
C GLU A 185 -1.23 2.45 -13.20
N GLU A 186 -2.17 1.89 -13.97
CA GLU A 186 -3.14 0.90 -13.48
C GLU A 186 -2.44 -0.44 -13.18
N PRO A 187 -2.82 -1.17 -12.11
CA PRO A 187 -2.23 -2.46 -11.80
C PRO A 187 -2.40 -3.47 -12.94
N GLY A 188 -1.29 -3.99 -13.46
CA GLY A 188 -1.32 -5.14 -14.36
C GLY A 188 -2.03 -6.32 -13.69
N THR A 189 -2.93 -6.99 -14.43
CA THR A 189 -3.89 -7.99 -13.91
C THR A 189 -3.30 -9.33 -13.42
N SER A 190 -2.00 -9.37 -13.09
CA SER A 190 -1.30 -10.53 -12.54
C SER A 190 -0.46 -10.13 -11.33
N VAL A 191 -1.12 -9.87 -10.20
CA VAL A 191 -0.42 -9.69 -8.91
C VAL A 191 0.11 -11.03 -8.42
N ALA A 192 1.41 -11.07 -8.08
CA ALA A 192 2.06 -12.21 -7.45
C ALA A 192 1.42 -12.51 -6.09
N THR A 193 0.64 -13.58 -6.04
CA THR A 193 -0.04 -14.08 -4.84
C THR A 193 0.35 -15.54 -4.63
N SER A 194 0.46 -15.98 -3.37
CA SER A 194 0.75 -17.38 -3.07
C SER A 194 -0.39 -18.28 -3.56
N SER A 195 -0.08 -19.51 -3.98
CA SER A 195 -1.13 -20.47 -4.33
C SER A 195 -2.02 -20.77 -3.13
N LYS A 196 -3.29 -21.11 -3.38
CA LYS A 196 -4.15 -21.78 -2.40
C LYS A 196 -3.57 -23.12 -1.90
N ASP A 197 -2.56 -23.68 -2.60
CA ASP A 197 -1.77 -24.83 -2.15
C ASP A 197 -0.67 -24.49 -1.12
N ALA A 198 -0.47 -23.21 -0.77
CA ALA A 198 0.54 -22.80 0.21
C ALA A 198 0.13 -23.24 1.62
N VAL A 199 0.90 -24.16 2.19
CA VAL A 199 0.62 -24.74 3.51
C VAL A 199 1.02 -23.77 4.62
N TYR A 200 0.03 -23.12 5.20
CA TYR A 200 0.16 -22.31 6.42
C TYR A 200 -0.47 -23.02 7.61
N THR A 201 0.06 -22.76 8.81
CA THR A 201 -0.48 -23.24 10.09
C THR A 201 -1.17 -22.08 10.82
N LEU A 202 -2.34 -22.33 11.40
CA LEU A 202 -3.00 -21.34 12.27
C LEU A 202 -2.16 -21.14 13.55
N PRO A 203 -1.67 -19.93 13.86
CA PRO A 203 -0.97 -19.70 15.11
C PRO A 203 -1.95 -19.70 16.30
N GLU A 204 -1.51 -20.25 17.42
CA GLU A 204 -2.25 -20.20 18.68
C GLU A 204 -2.12 -18.80 19.31
N ILE A 205 -3.25 -18.12 19.53
CA ILE A 205 -3.30 -16.82 20.22
C ILE A 205 -3.54 -17.10 21.71
N PRO A 206 -2.61 -16.79 22.63
CA PRO A 206 -2.71 -17.22 24.02
C PRO A 206 -4.04 -16.85 24.69
N GLU A 207 -4.71 -17.84 25.27
CA GLU A 207 -5.95 -17.62 26.04
C GLU A 207 -5.64 -16.98 27.40
N ASP A 208 -4.64 -17.51 28.12
CA ASP A 208 -4.16 -17.03 29.42
C ASP A 208 -3.23 -15.80 29.34
N ILE A 209 -3.55 -14.80 28.51
CA ILE A 209 -3.07 -13.44 28.81
C ILE A 209 -3.98 -12.91 29.93
N PRO A 210 -3.47 -12.62 31.14
CA PRO A 210 -4.30 -12.04 32.18
C PRO A 210 -4.92 -10.73 31.67
N PRO A 211 -6.14 -10.37 32.11
CA PRO A 211 -6.70 -9.07 31.77
C PRO A 211 -5.76 -7.94 32.22
N CYS A 212 -6.00 -6.71 31.76
CA CYS A 212 -5.18 -5.54 32.12
C CYS A 212 -5.36 -5.08 33.60
N THR A 213 -5.52 -6.03 34.52
CA THR A 213 -5.40 -5.90 35.98
C THR A 213 -3.95 -5.84 36.44
N ASP A 214 -3.05 -6.45 35.67
CA ASP A 214 -1.64 -6.57 36.02
C ASP A 214 -0.91 -5.31 35.56
N ASP A 215 -0.79 -4.34 36.47
CA ASP A 215 -0.14 -3.02 36.29
C ASP A 215 1.35 -3.17 35.95
N THR A 216 1.61 -3.44 34.66
CA THR A 216 2.89 -3.89 34.14
C THR A 216 3.18 -3.28 32.78
N TRP A 217 4.46 -3.00 32.51
CA TRP A 217 4.90 -2.40 31.26
C TRP A 217 5.52 -3.46 30.36
N THR A 218 4.96 -3.64 29.16
CA THR A 218 5.56 -4.44 28.09
C THR A 218 6.05 -3.53 26.97
N ALA A 219 7.13 -3.94 26.30
CA ALA A 219 7.61 -3.23 25.13
C ALA A 219 6.67 -3.48 23.93
N THR A 220 6.41 -2.42 23.17
CA THR A 220 5.80 -2.53 21.84
C THR A 220 6.88 -2.84 20.79
N ASN A 221 6.48 -3.38 19.64
CA ASN A 221 7.36 -3.50 18.50
C ASN A 221 7.88 -2.11 18.06
N LEU A 222 9.17 -2.03 17.70
CA LEU A 222 9.81 -0.80 17.24
C LEU A 222 10.10 -0.79 15.73
N THR A 223 9.87 -1.90 15.03
CA THR A 223 10.00 -1.94 13.56
C THR A 223 8.97 -1.00 12.94
N ASN A 224 9.43 -0.06 12.11
CA ASN A 224 8.66 1.06 11.55
C ASN A 224 8.00 2.02 12.57
N ALA A 225 8.43 2.00 13.84
CA ALA A 225 8.06 3.07 14.77
C ALA A 225 8.61 4.43 14.27
N PRO A 226 7.88 5.53 14.46
CA PRO A 226 8.35 6.87 14.11
C PRO A 226 9.70 7.19 14.77
N VAL A 227 10.58 7.87 14.04
CA VAL A 227 11.88 8.33 14.58
C VAL A 227 11.71 9.06 15.91
N ALA A 228 12.63 8.80 16.85
CA ALA A 228 12.59 9.34 18.20
C ALA A 228 12.38 10.86 18.21
N ARG A 229 11.43 11.33 19.03
CA ARG A 229 10.84 12.67 18.95
C ARG A 229 10.20 13.09 20.27
N TYR A 230 10.18 14.39 20.56
CA TYR A 230 9.42 14.99 21.66
C TYR A 230 8.50 16.11 21.14
N TYR A 231 7.63 16.66 21.99
CA TYR A 231 6.57 17.63 21.61
C TYR A 231 5.69 17.21 20.41
N HIS A 232 5.56 15.90 20.19
CA HIS A 232 4.59 15.29 19.27
C HIS A 232 3.22 15.20 19.95
N THR A 233 2.16 14.98 19.17
CA THR A 233 0.87 14.53 19.70
C THR A 233 0.66 13.05 19.46
N ALA A 234 -0.16 12.44 20.32
CA ALA A 234 -0.66 11.08 20.16
C ALA A 234 -2.18 11.08 20.41
N VAL A 235 -2.95 10.44 19.53
CA VAL A 235 -4.39 10.21 19.72
C VAL A 235 -4.71 8.72 19.60
N TRP A 236 -5.69 8.27 20.39
CA TRP A 236 -6.17 6.89 20.37
C TRP A 236 -7.52 6.83 19.66
N THR A 237 -7.60 6.06 18.58
CA THR A 237 -8.85 5.94 17.80
C THR A 237 -9.86 4.98 18.44
N GLY A 238 -9.40 4.09 19.33
CA GLY A 238 -10.10 2.89 19.79
C GLY A 238 -9.52 1.58 19.26
N ASN A 239 -8.78 1.62 18.15
CA ASN A 239 -8.13 0.44 17.57
C ASN A 239 -6.67 0.66 17.12
N GLU A 240 -6.24 1.91 16.94
CA GLU A 240 -4.87 2.30 16.61
C GLU A 240 -4.49 3.59 17.36
N MET A 241 -3.20 3.75 17.69
CA MET A 241 -2.64 4.99 18.22
C MET A 241 -1.95 5.74 17.08
N ILE A 242 -2.38 6.96 16.79
CA ILE A 242 -1.75 7.81 15.77
C ILE A 242 -0.83 8.81 16.48
N VAL A 243 0.46 8.75 16.16
CA VAL A 243 1.50 9.70 16.61
C VAL A 243 1.89 10.57 15.43
N TRP A 244 1.91 11.90 15.57
CA TRP A 244 2.29 12.81 14.48
C TRP A 244 3.10 14.02 14.95
N GLY A 245 3.95 14.53 14.04
CA GLY A 245 4.78 15.72 14.23
C GLY A 245 5.75 15.64 15.41
N GLY A 246 6.06 16.77 16.02
CA GLY A 246 7.06 16.91 17.08
C GLY A 246 8.44 17.30 16.55
N TYR A 247 9.45 17.17 17.41
CA TYR A 247 10.82 17.65 17.16
C TYR A 247 11.87 16.59 17.54
N ASN A 248 12.97 16.52 16.78
CA ASN A 248 14.11 15.64 17.05
C ASN A 248 15.50 16.27 16.78
N GLY A 249 15.54 17.58 16.59
CA GLY A 249 16.66 18.33 15.99
C GLY A 249 16.17 19.23 14.85
N SER A 250 15.08 18.81 14.19
CA SER A 250 14.18 19.65 13.43
C SER A 250 12.73 19.31 13.77
N ASP A 251 11.80 20.20 13.44
CA ASP A 251 10.37 19.92 13.40
C ASP A 251 10.05 18.80 12.39
N LEU A 252 8.96 18.07 12.62
CA LEU A 252 8.56 16.89 11.85
C LEU A 252 7.15 17.06 11.26
N ASP A 253 6.97 16.56 10.04
CA ASP A 253 5.70 16.40 9.29
C ASP A 253 5.27 14.92 9.16
N SER A 254 6.10 14.02 9.68
CA SER A 254 5.90 12.57 9.66
C SER A 254 5.21 12.07 10.93
N GLY A 255 4.70 10.84 10.87
CA GLY A 255 4.08 10.15 11.99
C GLY A 255 3.97 8.65 11.76
N GLY A 256 3.29 7.96 12.66
CA GLY A 256 2.99 6.54 12.54
C GLY A 256 1.72 6.15 13.29
N ARG A 257 1.09 5.08 12.81
CA ARG A 257 -0.11 4.45 13.37
C ARG A 257 0.31 3.11 13.97
N TYR A 258 0.10 2.93 15.26
CA TYR A 258 0.38 1.70 15.99
C TYR A 258 -0.89 0.90 16.21
N THR A 259 -0.94 -0.32 15.69
CA THR A 259 -2.09 -1.24 15.81
C THR A 259 -1.79 -2.30 16.85
N PRO A 260 -2.37 -2.24 18.07
CA PRO A 260 -1.94 -3.13 19.16
C PRO A 260 -2.41 -4.59 18.97
N SER A 261 -3.51 -4.82 18.25
CA SER A 261 -3.99 -6.17 17.90
C SER A 261 -3.00 -6.97 17.04
N THR A 262 -2.08 -6.29 16.33
CA THR A 262 -1.05 -6.93 15.50
C THR A 262 0.38 -6.56 15.94
N ASP A 263 0.54 -5.77 17.02
CA ASP A 263 1.80 -5.16 17.49
C ASP A 263 2.68 -4.65 16.33
N ALA A 264 2.11 -3.79 15.48
CA ALA A 264 2.74 -3.29 14.26
C ALA A 264 2.62 -1.77 14.14
N TRP A 265 3.64 -1.15 13.55
CA TRP A 265 3.60 0.26 13.12
C TRP A 265 3.51 0.37 11.61
N THR A 266 2.63 1.27 11.18
CA THR A 266 2.47 1.73 9.80
C THR A 266 2.79 3.23 9.74
N ALA A 267 3.52 3.69 8.74
CA ALA A 267 3.79 5.13 8.56
C ALA A 267 2.49 5.93 8.26
N THR A 268 2.43 7.19 8.67
CA THR A 268 1.41 8.11 8.14
C THR A 268 1.67 8.40 6.66
N SER A 269 0.61 8.75 5.92
CA SER A 269 0.80 9.30 4.57
C SER A 269 1.64 10.57 4.62
N MET A 270 2.48 10.79 3.61
CA MET A 270 3.21 12.04 3.38
C MET A 270 2.54 12.90 2.29
N ILE A 271 1.36 12.50 1.80
CA ILE A 271 0.59 13.22 0.78
C ILE A 271 -0.27 14.28 1.49
N ASN A 272 -0.16 15.53 1.06
CA ASN A 272 -0.91 16.69 1.58
C ASN A 272 -0.77 16.93 3.10
N VAL A 273 0.34 16.49 3.72
CA VAL A 273 0.59 16.72 5.15
C VAL A 273 0.71 18.22 5.49
N PRO A 274 0.25 18.65 6.69
CA PRO A 274 0.54 19.99 7.19
C PRO A 274 2.05 20.22 7.32
N THR A 275 2.49 21.48 7.19
CA THR A 275 3.89 21.87 7.41
C THR A 275 4.41 21.32 8.73
N ALA A 276 5.63 20.77 8.71
CA ALA A 276 6.35 20.22 9.85
C ALA A 276 6.28 21.12 11.08
N ARG A 277 5.95 20.51 12.24
CA ARG A 277 5.68 21.27 13.47
C ARG A 277 5.79 20.45 14.75
N ASP A 278 6.22 21.12 15.82
CA ASP A 278 6.10 20.64 17.18
C ASP A 278 5.00 21.39 17.97
N SER A 279 4.75 20.97 19.22
CA SER A 279 3.92 21.69 20.21
C SER A 279 2.49 22.04 19.75
N HIS A 280 1.96 21.28 18.79
CA HIS A 280 0.63 21.45 18.24
C HIS A 280 -0.43 20.76 19.12
N THR A 281 -1.69 21.15 18.96
CA THR A 281 -2.83 20.41 19.52
C THR A 281 -3.32 19.40 18.49
N ALA A 282 -3.76 18.22 18.94
CA ALA A 282 -4.50 17.28 18.10
C ALA A 282 -5.69 16.67 18.83
N VAL A 283 -6.74 16.33 18.09
CA VAL A 283 -7.96 15.68 18.59
C VAL A 283 -8.43 14.58 17.64
N TRP A 284 -9.10 13.55 18.17
CA TRP A 284 -9.75 12.51 17.38
C TRP A 284 -11.26 12.75 17.34
N THR A 285 -11.85 12.82 16.13
CA THR A 285 -13.27 13.12 15.94
C THR A 285 -14.19 11.90 16.07
N GLY A 286 -13.62 10.69 16.03
CA GLY A 286 -14.32 9.43 15.75
C GLY A 286 -14.01 8.86 14.37
N SER A 287 -13.66 9.72 13.41
CA SER A 287 -13.29 9.36 12.03
C SER A 287 -11.89 9.79 11.61
N GLU A 288 -11.41 10.94 12.08
CA GLU A 288 -10.12 11.53 11.70
C GLU A 288 -9.37 12.19 12.89
N MET A 289 -8.08 12.41 12.69
CA MET A 289 -7.23 13.20 13.58
C MET A 289 -7.11 14.60 13.00
N ILE A 290 -7.54 15.62 13.74
CA ILE A 290 -7.34 17.03 13.36
C ILE A 290 -6.16 17.58 14.14
N VAL A 291 -5.18 18.15 13.44
CA VAL A 291 -4.01 18.86 13.99
C VAL A 291 -4.20 20.37 13.83
N PHE A 292 -3.93 21.17 14.87
CA PHE A 292 -3.98 22.62 14.77
C PHE A 292 -2.89 23.32 15.60
N GLY A 293 -2.40 24.46 15.09
CA GLY A 293 -1.42 25.28 15.76
C GLY A 293 -0.03 24.67 15.78
N GLY A 294 0.72 24.90 16.87
CA GLY A 294 2.12 24.47 17.02
C GLY A 294 3.15 25.50 16.60
N PHE A 295 4.40 25.07 16.51
CA PHE A 295 5.58 25.85 16.12
C PHE A 295 6.33 25.14 14.99
N ASN A 296 7.06 25.85 14.12
CA ASN A 296 7.80 25.29 12.98
C ASN A 296 9.28 25.71 12.93
N GLY A 297 9.92 25.76 14.10
CA GLY A 297 11.27 26.32 14.25
C GLY A 297 11.38 27.84 14.08
N SER A 298 10.37 28.50 13.49
CA SER A 298 10.44 29.93 13.09
C SER A 298 9.28 30.80 13.63
N THR A 299 8.05 30.29 13.64
CA THR A 299 6.86 31.02 14.10
C THR A 299 5.84 30.08 14.73
N ALA A 300 5.04 30.61 15.67
CA ALA A 300 3.79 29.98 16.04
C ALA A 300 2.85 29.93 14.83
N LEU A 301 2.08 28.84 14.71
CA LEU A 301 1.19 28.58 13.59
C LEU A 301 -0.28 28.83 13.99
N ASN A 302 -1.07 29.31 13.03
CA ASN A 302 -2.53 29.40 13.11
C ASN A 302 -3.21 28.55 12.03
N THR A 303 -2.51 27.51 11.54
CA THR A 303 -2.98 26.58 10.51
C THR A 303 -3.14 25.18 11.09
N GLY A 304 -3.88 24.33 10.39
CA GLY A 304 -4.10 22.93 10.73
C GLY A 304 -4.50 22.10 9.52
N GLY A 305 -4.82 20.83 9.75
CA GLY A 305 -5.26 19.84 8.77
C GLY A 305 -5.49 18.48 9.42
#